data_AF-A0A2K8U8K9-F1
#
_entry.id   AF-A0A2K8U8K9-F1
#
_cell.length_a   1.000
_cell.length_b   1.000
_cell.length_c   1.000
_cell.angle_alpha   90.00
_cell.angle_beta   90.00
_cell.angle_gamma   90.00
#
_symmetry.space_group_name_H-M   'P 1'
#
loop_
_entity.id
_entity.type
_entity.pdbx_description
1 polymer ?
#
loop_
_entity_poly.entity_id
_entity_poly.type
_entity_poly.pdbx_seq_one_letter_code
_entity_poly.pdbx_strand_id
1 'polypeptide(L)'
;MILDQFEEVFTPGAEAHRDAFIALLLRAAAEPGCRVIATLRADFQPQVIAHPGLCAVLNGGGSYYVGAPGPLALARMIEGPAQAVGLAVEPALTAQLVSEADREPGGLALLAAALQDTWLAGQDEGTLRLDHYARAVGGIKGVLSRRGRRGLALLWPQGRAALPRVFGQLIHVDAETGAATRRRVPLDRWPPQGSERRLIEVFSRDAVRLLVCGEQGGQATVEVAHEALLREWPRLAVWIRTRREALIRRDEVRRDAARWDERGRPDHLLPHPELLAEVRARLAAAGLWDDLRREERIAWFLAQDDPADLGGLTLEAFRRHGQAGALAALPLLADLTRPGRTWETSEALGHWALGQVPELAAWLRAGLTEVLVLLGHEDALS
;
A
#
# COMPACT_ATOMS: atom_id res chain seq x y z
N MET A 1 -8.02 10.95 -23.24
CA MET A 1 -7.89 10.20 -21.98
C MET A 1 -6.45 10.28 -21.51
N ILE A 2 -6.24 10.62 -20.24
CA ILE A 2 -4.91 10.67 -19.61
C ILE A 2 -4.89 9.59 -18.52
N LEU A 3 -3.87 8.74 -18.56
CA LEU A 3 -3.60 7.71 -17.59
C LEU A 3 -2.32 8.13 -16.87
N ASP A 4 -2.45 8.52 -15.60
CA ASP A 4 -1.29 8.80 -14.76
C ASP A 4 -0.87 7.53 -14.01
N GLN A 5 0.42 7.31 -13.84
CA GLN A 5 0.99 6.13 -13.16
C GLN A 5 0.57 4.81 -13.82
N PHE A 6 0.74 4.70 -15.14
CA PHE A 6 0.37 3.50 -15.89
C PHE A 6 1.08 2.24 -15.40
N GLU A 7 2.22 2.38 -14.72
CA GLU A 7 2.93 1.27 -14.07
C GLU A 7 2.09 0.47 -13.06
N GLU A 8 1.05 1.05 -12.47
CA GLU A 8 0.13 0.37 -11.55
C GLU A 8 -0.60 -0.81 -12.21
N VAL A 9 -0.68 -0.83 -13.54
CA VAL A 9 -1.23 -1.97 -14.29
C VAL A 9 -0.35 -3.23 -14.18
N PHE A 10 0.92 -3.06 -13.81
CA PHE A 10 1.88 -4.14 -13.61
C PHE A 10 2.07 -4.51 -12.13
N THR A 11 1.38 -3.86 -11.20
CA THR A 11 1.52 -4.16 -9.77
C THR A 11 0.70 -5.40 -9.36
N PRO A 12 1.10 -6.10 -8.28
CA PRO A 12 0.40 -7.30 -7.82
C PRO A 12 -1.06 -7.01 -7.47
N GLY A 13 -1.99 -7.79 -8.02
CA GLY A 13 -3.45 -7.63 -7.82
C GLY A 13 -4.21 -7.00 -9.00
N ALA A 14 -3.51 -6.42 -9.99
CA ALA A 14 -4.14 -5.98 -11.25
C ALA A 14 -4.24 -7.11 -12.31
N GLU A 15 -3.62 -8.27 -12.03
CA GLU A 15 -3.37 -9.37 -12.98
C GLU A 15 -4.63 -9.85 -13.70
N ALA A 16 -5.76 -9.99 -12.97
CA ALA A 16 -7.01 -10.51 -13.53
C ALA A 16 -7.61 -9.63 -14.64
N HIS A 17 -7.38 -8.32 -14.59
CA HIS A 17 -7.96 -7.35 -15.52
C HIS A 17 -6.93 -6.69 -16.42
N ARG A 18 -5.63 -6.90 -16.17
CA ARG A 18 -4.52 -6.24 -16.86
C ARG A 18 -4.64 -6.32 -18.37
N ASP A 19 -4.71 -7.53 -18.91
CA ASP A 19 -4.63 -7.74 -20.36
C ASP A 19 -5.91 -7.25 -21.06
N ALA A 20 -7.07 -7.40 -20.40
CA ALA A 20 -8.34 -6.86 -20.88
C ALA A 20 -8.34 -5.32 -20.89
N PHE A 21 -7.79 -4.70 -19.85
CA PHE A 21 -7.65 -3.26 -19.75
C PHE A 21 -6.70 -2.72 -20.82
N ILE A 22 -5.52 -3.32 -20.98
CA ILE A 22 -4.57 -2.93 -22.03
C ILE A 22 -5.19 -3.09 -23.43
N ALA A 23 -5.91 -4.19 -23.68
CA ALA A 23 -6.60 -4.40 -24.95
C ALA A 23 -7.66 -3.32 -25.22
N LEU A 24 -8.43 -2.93 -24.20
CA LEU A 24 -9.38 -1.82 -24.30
C LEU A 24 -8.68 -0.49 -24.62
N LEU A 25 -7.56 -0.20 -23.94
CA LEU A 25 -6.77 1.01 -24.18
C LEU A 25 -6.23 1.08 -25.60
N LEU A 26 -5.71 -0.04 -26.12
CA LEU A 26 -5.18 -0.13 -27.49
C LEU A 26 -6.28 0.08 -28.53
N ARG A 27 -7.47 -0.50 -28.32
CA ARG A 27 -8.64 -0.26 -29.17
C ARG A 27 -9.06 1.21 -29.13
N ALA A 28 -9.15 1.79 -27.92
CA ALA A 28 -9.48 3.19 -27.77
C ALA A 28 -8.45 4.10 -28.45
N ALA A 29 -7.15 3.78 -28.39
CA ALA A 29 -6.10 4.55 -29.05
C ALA A 29 -6.15 4.49 -30.58
N ALA A 30 -6.74 3.43 -31.16
CA ALA A 30 -6.92 3.27 -32.60
C ALA A 30 -8.11 4.07 -33.16
N GLU A 31 -9.05 4.49 -32.30
CA GLU A 31 -10.21 5.28 -32.72
C GLU A 31 -9.80 6.72 -33.10
N PRO A 32 -10.17 7.23 -34.30
CA PRO A 32 -9.74 8.57 -34.75
C PRO A 32 -10.10 9.72 -33.81
N GLY A 33 -11.22 9.59 -33.08
CA GLY A 33 -11.71 10.59 -32.12
C GLY A 33 -11.12 10.48 -30.71
N CYS A 34 -10.25 9.49 -30.46
CA CYS A 34 -9.70 9.25 -29.14
C CYS A 34 -8.18 9.42 -29.15
N ARG A 35 -7.67 10.02 -28.07
CA ARG A 35 -6.24 10.13 -27.78
C ARG A 35 -6.01 9.60 -26.38
N VAL A 36 -5.06 8.69 -26.27
CA VAL A 36 -4.64 8.09 -25.00
C VAL A 36 -3.22 8.57 -24.72
N ILE A 37 -3.03 9.22 -23.59
CA ILE A 37 -1.72 9.62 -23.08
C ILE A 37 -1.53 8.85 -21.77
N ALA A 38 -0.42 8.12 -21.67
CA ALA A 38 -0.06 7.39 -20.45
C ALA A 38 1.29 7.89 -19.94
N THR A 39 1.38 8.17 -18.64
CA THR A 39 2.67 8.40 -17.98
C THR A 39 3.17 7.08 -17.44
N LEU A 40 4.46 6.81 -17.64
CA LEU A 40 5.12 5.60 -17.20
C LEU A 40 6.54 5.96 -16.76
N ARG A 41 6.97 5.40 -15.64
CA ARG A 41 8.39 5.49 -15.25
C ARG A 41 9.27 4.59 -16.11
N ALA A 42 10.49 5.05 -16.38
CA ALA A 42 11.43 4.33 -17.25
C ALA A 42 11.83 2.94 -16.73
N ASP A 43 11.78 2.70 -15.42
CA ASP A 43 12.05 1.39 -14.81
C ASP A 43 10.96 0.34 -15.08
N PHE A 44 9.77 0.76 -15.54
CA PHE A 44 8.70 -0.14 -15.99
C PHE A 44 8.68 -0.36 -17.51
N GLN A 45 9.66 0.19 -18.24
CA GLN A 45 9.78 -0.01 -19.68
C GLN A 45 9.93 -1.49 -20.09
N PRO A 46 10.66 -2.37 -19.36
CA PRO A 46 10.75 -3.78 -19.71
C PRO A 46 9.38 -4.48 -19.80
N GLN A 47 8.46 -4.16 -18.89
CA GLN A 47 7.10 -4.73 -18.84
C GLN A 47 6.27 -4.28 -20.06
N VAL A 48 6.45 -3.02 -20.48
CA VAL A 48 5.77 -2.48 -21.68
C VAL A 48 6.32 -3.12 -22.96
N ILE A 49 7.64 -3.35 -23.04
CA ILE A 49 8.28 -4.05 -24.16
C ILE A 49 7.81 -5.51 -24.23
N ALA A 50 7.64 -6.16 -23.08
CA ALA A 50 7.18 -7.55 -23.02
C ALA A 50 5.72 -7.74 -23.52
N HIS A 51 4.89 -6.69 -23.49
CA HIS A 51 3.51 -6.75 -23.98
C HIS A 51 3.43 -6.40 -25.48
N PRO A 52 3.02 -7.33 -26.37
CA PRO A 52 3.09 -7.13 -27.83
C PRO A 52 2.39 -5.88 -28.34
N GLY A 53 1.17 -5.61 -27.85
CA GLY A 53 0.39 -4.46 -28.30
C GLY A 53 0.96 -3.12 -27.83
N LEU A 54 1.62 -3.08 -26.67
CA LEU A 54 2.23 -1.86 -26.16
C LEU A 54 3.60 -1.61 -26.82
N CYS A 55 4.36 -2.69 -27.04
CA CYS A 55 5.59 -2.66 -27.82
C CYS A 55 5.36 -2.11 -29.24
N ALA A 56 4.26 -2.49 -29.89
CA ALA A 56 3.88 -1.94 -31.20
C ALA A 56 3.65 -0.42 -31.15
N VAL A 57 3.01 0.10 -30.09
CA VAL A 57 2.81 1.55 -29.89
C VAL A 57 4.13 2.29 -29.71
N LEU A 58 5.05 1.72 -28.91
CA LEU A 58 6.40 2.28 -28.73
C LEU A 58 7.16 2.37 -30.06
N ASN A 59 7.15 1.28 -30.83
CA ASN A 59 7.82 1.21 -32.14
C ASN A 59 7.20 2.13 -33.19
N GLY A 60 5.90 2.44 -33.05
CA GLY A 60 5.18 3.39 -33.91
C GLY A 60 5.44 4.87 -33.59
N GLY A 61 6.38 5.19 -32.69
CA GLY A 61 6.66 6.58 -32.29
C GLY A 61 5.73 7.11 -31.20
N GLY A 62 4.93 6.25 -30.55
CA GLY A 62 4.03 6.63 -29.46
C GLY A 62 4.73 6.92 -28.12
N SER A 63 6.02 7.26 -28.13
CA SER A 63 6.80 7.54 -26.93
C SER A 63 7.36 8.96 -26.92
N TYR A 64 7.33 9.60 -25.75
CA TYR A 64 7.94 10.89 -25.51
C TYR A 64 8.71 10.83 -24.19
N TYR A 65 10.04 10.95 -24.27
CA TYR A 65 10.89 10.86 -23.09
C TYR A 65 11.00 12.23 -22.42
N VAL A 66 10.60 12.28 -21.15
CA VAL A 66 10.75 13.47 -20.31
C VAL A 66 12.05 13.33 -19.52
N GLY A 67 13.08 14.06 -19.93
CA GLY A 67 14.34 14.15 -19.20
C GLY A 67 14.22 14.95 -17.90
N ALA A 68 15.22 14.81 -17.03
CA ALA A 68 15.33 15.69 -15.86
C ALA A 68 15.43 17.16 -16.31
N PRO A 69 14.77 18.10 -15.61
CA PRO A 69 14.83 19.50 -15.97
C PRO A 69 16.24 20.04 -15.76
N GLY A 70 16.77 20.76 -16.75
CA GLY A 70 18.03 21.47 -16.61
C GLY A 70 17.94 22.69 -15.67
N PRO A 71 19.08 23.33 -15.36
CA PRO A 71 19.14 24.43 -14.38
C PRO A 71 18.18 25.60 -14.63
N LEU A 72 18.01 26.01 -15.90
CA LEU A 72 17.08 27.09 -16.27
C LEU A 72 15.62 26.70 -16.06
N ALA A 73 15.26 25.44 -16.32
CA ALA A 73 13.92 24.94 -16.08
C ALA A 73 13.64 24.85 -14.57
N LEU A 74 14.62 24.40 -13.77
CA LEU A 74 14.53 24.40 -12.30
C LEU A 74 14.32 25.80 -11.73
N ALA A 75 15.06 26.80 -12.20
CA ALA A 75 14.86 28.20 -11.78
C ALA A 75 13.42 28.67 -12.05
N ARG A 76 12.89 28.38 -13.25
CA ARG A 76 11.49 28.71 -13.59
C ARG A 76 10.48 27.95 -12.73
N MET A 77 10.76 26.69 -12.38
CA MET A 77 9.92 25.88 -11.49
C MET A 77 9.91 26.42 -10.06
N ILE A 78 10.96 27.14 -9.64
CA ILE A 78 11.04 27.80 -8.33
C ILE A 78 10.32 29.16 -8.36
N GLU A 79 10.69 30.01 -9.31
CA GLU A 79 10.28 31.43 -9.33
C GLU A 79 8.87 31.62 -9.89
N GLY A 80 8.49 30.82 -10.90
CA GLY A 80 7.19 30.94 -11.56
C GLY A 80 5.99 30.77 -10.62
N PRO A 81 5.93 29.69 -9.81
CA PRO A 81 4.85 29.51 -8.84
C PRO A 81 4.80 30.61 -7.78
N ALA A 82 5.96 31.09 -7.30
CA ALA A 82 6.03 32.18 -6.34
C ALA A 82 5.47 33.48 -6.94
N GLN A 83 5.90 33.83 -8.15
CA GLN A 83 5.43 35.02 -8.86
C GLN A 83 3.92 34.98 -9.12
N ALA A 84 3.37 33.81 -9.47
CA ALA A 84 1.95 33.63 -9.73
C ALA A 84 1.05 33.93 -8.51
N VAL A 85 1.60 33.83 -7.29
CA VAL A 85 0.91 34.15 -6.03
C VAL A 85 1.41 35.44 -5.38
N GLY A 86 2.19 36.25 -6.10
CA GLY A 86 2.71 37.54 -5.62
C GLY A 86 3.87 37.44 -4.63
N LEU A 87 4.53 36.29 -4.52
CA LEU A 87 5.74 36.11 -3.72
C LEU A 87 7.00 36.38 -4.56
N ALA A 88 8.01 36.97 -3.94
CA ALA A 88 9.35 37.06 -4.51
C ALA A 88 10.24 35.90 -4.03
N VAL A 89 11.27 35.55 -4.81
CA VAL A 89 12.31 34.59 -4.41
C VAL A 89 13.66 35.30 -4.50
N GLU A 90 14.45 35.22 -3.44
CA GLU A 90 15.79 35.79 -3.45
C GLU A 90 16.67 35.09 -4.51
N PRO A 91 17.37 35.83 -5.40
CA PRO A 91 18.18 35.21 -6.44
C PRO A 91 19.24 34.22 -5.92
N ALA A 92 19.81 34.53 -4.75
CA ALA A 92 20.77 33.65 -4.07
C ALA A 92 20.12 32.33 -3.61
N LEU A 93 18.85 32.37 -3.20
CA LEU A 93 18.08 31.16 -2.88
C LEU A 93 17.81 30.33 -4.13
N THR A 94 17.38 30.95 -5.24
CA THR A 94 17.20 30.22 -6.52
C THR A 94 18.49 29.53 -6.93
N ALA A 95 19.62 30.26 -6.94
CA ALA A 95 20.91 29.71 -7.33
C ALA A 95 21.33 28.53 -6.44
N GLN A 96 21.14 28.64 -5.12
CA GLN A 96 21.41 27.58 -4.16
C GLN A 96 20.55 26.34 -4.43
N LEU A 97 19.24 26.52 -4.57
CA LEU A 97 18.29 25.42 -4.77
C LEU A 97 18.49 24.70 -6.11
N VAL A 98 18.77 25.44 -7.19
CA VAL A 98 19.09 24.86 -8.51
C VAL A 98 20.36 24.03 -8.43
N SER A 99 21.42 24.57 -7.84
CA SER A 99 22.70 23.87 -7.65
C SER A 99 22.54 22.59 -6.83
N GLU A 100 21.73 22.64 -5.77
CA GLU A 100 21.47 21.47 -4.93
C GLU A 100 20.56 20.44 -5.63
N ALA A 101 19.49 20.84 -6.31
CA ALA A 101 18.55 19.92 -6.95
C ALA A 101 19.11 19.21 -8.19
N ASP A 102 19.98 19.87 -8.96
CA ASP A 102 20.61 19.32 -10.17
C ASP A 102 21.48 18.08 -9.87
N ARG A 103 22.00 17.97 -8.64
CA ARG A 103 22.89 16.88 -8.21
C ARG A 103 22.16 15.68 -7.59
N GLU A 104 20.85 15.79 -7.34
CA GLU A 104 20.12 14.82 -6.53
C GLU A 104 19.08 14.00 -7.32
N PRO A 105 19.16 12.66 -7.28
CA PRO A 105 18.09 11.80 -7.76
C PRO A 105 16.76 12.10 -7.03
N GLY A 106 15.71 12.47 -7.76
CA GLY A 106 14.44 12.89 -7.14
C GLY A 106 14.45 14.32 -6.58
N GLY A 107 15.39 15.17 -7.02
CA GLY A 107 15.58 16.54 -6.57
C GLY A 107 14.32 17.40 -6.59
N LEU A 108 13.37 17.18 -7.52
CA LEU A 108 12.12 17.95 -7.59
C LEU A 108 11.23 17.79 -6.35
N ALA A 109 11.11 16.58 -5.80
CA ALA A 109 10.31 16.35 -4.60
C ALA A 109 10.95 16.98 -3.36
N LEU A 110 12.28 16.88 -3.26
CA LEU A 110 13.03 17.54 -2.19
C LEU A 110 12.99 19.07 -2.33
N LEU A 111 13.02 19.59 -3.56
CA LEU A 111 12.91 21.01 -3.88
C LEU A 111 11.56 21.57 -3.43
N ALA A 112 10.47 20.88 -3.76
CA ALA A 112 9.13 21.26 -3.30
C ALA A 112 9.04 21.29 -1.76
N ALA A 113 9.61 20.28 -1.08
CA ALA A 113 9.65 20.24 0.37
C ALA A 113 10.50 21.38 0.96
N ALA A 114 11.65 21.69 0.35
CA ALA A 114 12.53 22.76 0.77
C ALA A 114 11.89 24.14 0.62
N LEU A 115 11.22 24.40 -0.52
CA LEU A 115 10.50 25.65 -0.76
C LEU A 115 9.35 25.83 0.24
N GLN A 116 8.57 24.77 0.48
CA GLN A 116 7.49 24.81 1.47
C GLN A 116 8.02 25.10 2.88
N ASP A 117 9.08 24.42 3.32
CA ASP A 117 9.67 24.66 4.65
C ASP A 117 10.29 26.07 4.76
N THR A 118 10.85 26.59 3.67
CA THR A 118 11.38 27.97 3.60
C THR A 118 10.24 28.99 3.71
N TRP A 119 9.13 28.76 3.02
CA TRP A 119 7.95 29.61 3.11
C TRP A 119 7.32 29.58 4.50
N LEU A 120 7.16 28.39 5.10
CA LEU A 120 6.65 28.22 6.47
C LEU A 120 7.50 28.96 7.52
N ALA A 121 8.80 29.13 7.26
CA ALA A 121 9.70 29.84 8.16
C ALA A 121 9.64 31.38 8.06
N GLY A 122 9.06 31.91 6.98
CA GLY A 122 9.00 33.34 6.68
C GLY A 122 7.64 33.80 6.16
N GLN A 123 6.55 33.18 6.61
CA GLN A 123 5.18 33.32 6.05
C GLN A 123 4.71 34.78 5.90
N ASP A 124 5.27 35.71 6.67
CA ASP A 124 4.84 37.11 6.72
C ASP A 124 5.70 38.08 5.89
N GLU A 125 6.78 37.62 5.25
CA GLU A 125 7.75 38.51 4.59
C GLU A 125 7.51 38.70 3.08
N GLY A 126 6.53 38.00 2.49
CA GLY A 126 6.22 38.08 1.05
C GLY A 126 7.36 37.65 0.12
N THR A 127 8.48 37.17 0.67
CA THR A 127 9.71 36.83 -0.04
C THR A 127 10.29 35.54 0.55
N LEU A 128 10.61 34.56 -0.31
CA LEU A 128 11.41 33.40 0.08
C LEU A 128 12.88 33.79 0.11
N ARG A 129 13.50 33.70 1.28
CA ARG A 129 14.86 34.20 1.55
C ARG A 129 15.83 33.07 1.86
N LEU A 130 17.09 33.27 1.52
CA LEU A 130 18.14 32.27 1.73
C LEU A 130 18.40 32.00 3.22
N ASP A 131 18.20 33.00 4.08
CA ASP A 131 18.39 32.85 5.52
C ASP A 131 17.30 31.98 6.18
N HIS A 132 16.05 32.07 5.73
CA HIS A 132 14.96 31.17 6.11
C HIS A 132 15.26 29.74 5.67
N TYR A 133 15.72 29.58 4.43
CA TYR A 133 16.14 28.29 3.92
C TYR A 133 17.27 27.70 4.77
N ALA A 134 18.31 28.48 5.07
CA ALA A 134 19.45 28.01 5.87
C ALA A 134 19.05 27.56 7.29
N ARG A 135 18.13 28.29 7.95
CA ARG A 135 17.67 28.00 9.30
C ARG A 135 16.68 26.83 9.38
N ALA A 136 15.67 26.82 8.51
CA ALA A 136 14.56 25.87 8.58
C ALA A 136 14.81 24.60 7.77
N VAL A 137 15.43 24.75 6.60
CA VAL A 137 15.88 23.66 5.76
C VAL A 137 17.34 23.40 6.11
N GLY A 138 18.33 24.12 5.58
CA GLY A 138 19.75 23.82 5.80
C GLY A 138 20.19 22.62 4.95
N GLY A 139 19.82 22.65 3.68
CA GLY A 139 20.16 21.65 2.66
C GLY A 139 18.98 20.77 2.19
N ILE A 140 18.85 20.58 0.89
CA ILE A 140 17.79 19.83 0.23
C ILE A 140 17.78 18.36 0.67
N LYS A 141 18.96 17.73 0.82
CA LYS A 141 19.11 16.32 1.24
C LYS A 141 18.52 16.04 2.61
N GLY A 142 18.59 17.01 3.52
CA GLY A 142 18.15 16.82 4.90
C GLY A 142 16.68 17.17 5.14
N VAL A 143 15.96 17.70 4.15
CA VAL A 143 14.59 18.22 4.35
C VAL A 143 13.62 17.15 4.84
N LEU A 144 13.64 15.96 4.24
CA LEU A 144 12.76 14.85 4.64
C LEU A 144 13.15 14.29 6.02
N SER A 145 14.45 14.24 6.31
CA SER A 145 14.95 13.84 7.63
C SER A 145 14.51 14.81 8.74
N ARG A 146 14.49 16.12 8.46
CA ARG A 146 13.97 17.13 9.38
C ARG A 146 12.47 17.01 9.59
N ARG A 147 11.69 16.87 8.51
CA ARG A 147 10.24 16.62 8.59
C ARG A 147 9.93 15.35 9.39
N GLY A 148 10.66 14.27 9.15
CA GLY A 148 10.54 13.02 9.91
C GLY A 148 10.83 13.21 11.40
N ARG A 149 11.89 13.94 11.76
CA ARG A 149 12.19 14.28 13.16
C ARG A 149 11.07 15.13 13.79
N ARG A 150 10.56 16.13 13.07
CA ARG A 150 9.45 16.99 13.52
C ARG A 150 8.20 16.17 13.79
N GLY A 151 7.80 15.31 12.85
CA GLY A 151 6.66 14.40 13.04
C GLY A 151 6.84 13.45 14.22
N LEU A 152 8.03 12.87 14.39
CA LEU A 152 8.31 11.97 15.51
C LEU A 152 8.34 12.66 16.87
N ALA A 153 8.76 13.93 16.92
CA ALA A 153 8.73 14.73 18.14
C ALA A 153 7.30 14.98 18.64
N LEU A 154 6.33 15.06 17.73
CA LEU A 154 4.90 15.25 18.03
C LEU A 154 4.18 13.95 18.47
N LEU A 155 4.85 12.79 18.40
CA LEU A 155 4.28 11.49 18.75
C LEU A 155 4.80 10.99 20.11
N TRP A 156 3.89 10.48 20.93
CA TRP A 156 4.23 9.67 22.11
C TRP A 156 4.92 8.35 21.71
N PRO A 157 5.61 7.65 22.64
CA PRO A 157 6.36 6.43 22.32
C PRO A 157 5.55 5.37 21.58
N GLN A 158 4.29 5.16 21.97
CA GLN A 158 3.37 4.23 21.30
C GLN A 158 3.07 4.63 19.84
N GLY A 159 2.91 5.93 19.57
CA GLY A 159 2.76 6.46 18.21
C GLY A 159 4.02 6.25 17.36
N ARG A 160 5.21 6.34 17.95
CA ARG A 160 6.47 6.06 17.24
C ARG A 160 6.61 4.57 16.89
N ALA A 161 6.08 3.68 17.73
CA ALA A 161 6.07 2.24 17.46
C ALA A 161 5.13 1.85 16.30
N ALA A 162 4.23 2.73 15.88
CA ALA A 162 3.35 2.52 14.73
C ALA A 162 4.05 2.74 13.37
N LEU A 163 5.25 3.34 13.33
CA LEU A 163 5.99 3.64 12.09
C LEU A 163 6.13 2.41 11.17
N PRO A 164 6.69 1.27 11.62
CA PRO A 164 6.85 0.09 10.76
C PRO A 164 5.53 -0.46 10.24
N ARG A 165 4.46 -0.40 11.04
CA ARG A 165 3.13 -0.90 10.68
C ARG A 165 2.49 -0.05 9.60
N VAL A 166 2.53 1.28 9.73
CA VAL A 166 2.00 2.19 8.72
C VAL A 166 2.83 2.14 7.43
N PHE A 167 4.14 2.37 7.51
CA PHE A 167 4.99 2.37 6.31
C PHE A 167 5.08 0.99 5.66
N GLY A 168 4.95 -0.10 6.42
CA GLY A 168 4.75 -1.43 5.88
C GLY A 168 3.61 -1.44 4.89
N GLN A 169 2.41 -1.00 5.26
CA GLN A 169 1.27 -1.05 4.33
C GLN A 169 1.40 -0.11 3.13
N LEU A 170 2.12 1.01 3.28
CA LEU A 170 2.23 2.05 2.25
C LEU A 170 3.40 1.86 1.28
N ILE A 171 4.16 0.78 1.40
CA ILE A 171 5.34 0.51 0.57
C ILE A 171 5.20 -0.85 -0.09
N HIS A 172 5.39 -0.88 -1.40
CA HIS A 172 5.62 -2.08 -2.20
C HIS A 172 7.11 -2.19 -2.52
N VAL A 173 7.64 -3.40 -2.56
CA VAL A 173 8.99 -3.66 -3.06
C VAL A 173 8.91 -4.71 -4.15
N ASP A 174 9.38 -4.32 -5.33
CA ASP A 174 9.42 -5.20 -6.47
C ASP A 174 10.44 -6.34 -6.26
N ALA A 175 10.02 -7.57 -6.57
CA ALA A 175 10.82 -8.76 -6.27
C ALA A 175 12.09 -8.83 -7.14
N GLU A 176 11.97 -8.42 -8.41
CA GLU A 176 13.01 -8.53 -9.43
C GLU A 176 14.03 -7.40 -9.31
N THR A 177 13.55 -6.16 -9.36
CA THR A 177 14.38 -4.94 -9.35
C THR A 177 14.77 -4.52 -7.93
N GLY A 178 13.97 -4.87 -6.93
CA GLY A 178 14.13 -4.36 -5.57
C GLY A 178 13.78 -2.89 -5.38
N ALA A 179 13.20 -2.25 -6.40
CA ALA A 179 12.71 -0.89 -6.31
C ALA A 179 11.56 -0.82 -5.29
N ALA A 180 11.63 0.16 -4.40
CA ALA A 180 10.55 0.46 -3.48
C ALA A 180 9.64 1.54 -4.07
N THR A 181 8.35 1.26 -4.16
CA THR A 181 7.32 2.19 -4.64
C THR A 181 6.28 2.43 -3.56
N ARG A 182 5.55 3.53 -3.69
CA ARG A 182 4.45 3.84 -2.77
C ARG A 182 3.23 2.95 -3.10
N ARG A 183 2.44 2.64 -2.08
CA ARG A 183 1.14 2.00 -2.21
C ARG A 183 0.08 2.87 -1.55
N ARG A 184 -1.06 3.01 -2.21
CA ARG A 184 -2.24 3.63 -1.65
C ARG A 184 -3.05 2.63 -0.84
N VAL A 185 -3.51 3.02 0.35
CA VAL A 185 -4.26 2.15 1.25
C VAL A 185 -5.49 2.87 1.78
N PRO A 186 -6.65 2.20 1.86
CA PRO A 186 -7.82 2.72 2.53
C PRO A 186 -7.52 3.14 3.97
N LEU A 187 -7.98 4.34 4.32
CA LEU A 187 -7.67 4.98 5.59
C LEU A 187 -8.47 4.38 6.77
N ASP A 188 -9.61 3.75 6.49
CA ASP A 188 -10.46 3.01 7.43
C ASP A 188 -9.85 1.70 7.94
N ARG A 189 -8.78 1.20 7.28
CA ARG A 189 -7.98 0.06 7.74
C ARG A 189 -7.42 0.27 9.15
N TRP A 190 -7.18 1.52 9.54
CA TRP A 190 -6.70 1.87 10.86
C TRP A 190 -7.82 2.43 11.72
N PRO A 191 -8.05 1.86 12.91
CA PRO A 191 -9.11 2.34 13.79
C PRO A 191 -8.88 3.82 14.15
N PRO A 192 -9.92 4.66 14.20
CA PRO A 192 -9.77 6.10 14.41
C PRO A 192 -8.99 6.49 15.68
N GLN A 193 -9.05 5.65 16.72
CA GLN A 193 -8.41 5.90 18.02
C GLN A 193 -7.04 5.20 18.14
N GLY A 194 -6.56 4.54 17.08
CA GLY A 194 -5.32 3.78 17.07
C GLY A 194 -4.05 4.64 16.97
N SER A 195 -2.93 4.07 17.43
CA SER A 195 -1.60 4.69 17.34
C SER A 195 -1.17 5.02 15.90
N GLU A 196 -1.59 4.17 14.96
CA GLU A 196 -1.36 4.26 13.52
C GLU A 196 -2.11 5.45 12.94
N ARG A 197 -3.37 5.63 13.34
CA ARG A 197 -4.19 6.75 12.87
C ARG A 197 -3.59 8.09 13.30
N ARG A 198 -3.17 8.19 14.56
CA ARG A 198 -2.47 9.37 15.08
C ARG A 198 -1.16 9.65 14.34
N LEU A 199 -0.39 8.61 14.00
CA LEU A 199 0.81 8.77 13.18
C LEU A 199 0.45 9.34 11.81
N ILE A 200 -0.56 8.78 11.15
CA ILE A 200 -1.02 9.24 9.83
C ILE A 200 -1.43 10.71 9.87
N GLU A 201 -2.23 11.09 10.87
CA GLU A 201 -2.67 12.48 11.05
C GLU A 201 -1.50 13.44 11.25
N VAL A 202 -0.55 13.11 12.14
CA VAL A 202 0.64 13.95 12.37
C VAL A 202 1.50 14.06 11.12
N PHE A 203 1.70 12.95 10.40
CA PHE A 203 2.55 12.91 9.21
C PHE A 203 1.91 13.55 7.98
N SER A 204 0.59 13.78 8.02
CA SER A 204 -0.15 14.46 6.96
C SER A 204 -0.26 15.98 7.15
N ARG A 205 0.11 16.51 8.33
CA ARG A 205 0.13 17.97 8.58
C ARG A 205 1.15 18.67 7.69
N ASP A 206 0.88 19.89 7.24
CA ASP A 206 1.74 20.62 6.30
C ASP A 206 3.20 20.77 6.75
N ALA A 207 3.42 20.97 8.04
CA ALA A 207 4.76 21.07 8.61
C ALA A 207 5.56 19.75 8.58
N VAL A 208 4.92 18.61 8.30
CA VAL A 208 5.56 17.29 8.22
C VAL A 208 5.40 16.71 6.82
N ARG A 209 4.17 16.62 6.32
CA ARG A 209 3.76 16.23 4.96
C ARG A 209 4.62 15.12 4.36
N LEU A 210 4.74 14.04 5.12
CA LEU A 210 5.38 12.80 4.69
C LEU A 210 4.36 11.79 4.17
N LEU A 211 3.11 11.93 4.60
CA LEU A 211 1.97 11.19 4.11
C LEU A 211 0.96 12.18 3.50
N VAL A 212 0.18 11.71 2.53
CA VAL A 212 -0.91 12.45 1.92
C VAL A 212 -2.17 11.61 2.03
N CYS A 213 -3.26 12.25 2.46
CA CYS A 213 -4.59 11.66 2.42
C CYS A 213 -5.32 12.16 1.17
N GLY A 214 -6.04 11.26 0.49
CA GLY A 214 -6.84 11.57 -0.68
C GLY A 214 -8.18 10.84 -0.63
N GLU A 215 -8.89 10.85 -1.75
CA GLU A 215 -10.16 10.14 -1.92
C GLU A 215 -10.14 9.36 -3.23
N GLN A 216 -10.62 8.11 -3.20
CA GLN A 216 -10.76 7.29 -4.40
C GLN A 216 -12.06 6.50 -4.29
N GLY A 217 -12.96 6.68 -5.28
CA GLY A 217 -14.24 5.99 -5.28
C GLY A 217 -15.12 6.28 -4.06
N GLY A 218 -15.03 7.48 -3.47
CA GLY A 218 -15.74 7.86 -2.25
C GLY A 218 -15.10 7.37 -0.94
N GLN A 219 -13.95 6.69 -1.00
CA GLN A 219 -13.24 6.19 0.17
C GLN A 219 -11.98 7.01 0.43
N ALA A 220 -11.79 7.42 1.69
CA ALA A 220 -10.57 8.10 2.11
C ALA A 220 -9.38 7.15 2.03
N THR A 221 -8.28 7.62 1.44
CA THR A 221 -7.05 6.84 1.26
C THR A 221 -5.84 7.58 1.81
N VAL A 222 -4.77 6.84 2.07
CA VAL A 222 -3.47 7.39 2.48
C VAL A 222 -2.34 6.75 1.69
N GLU A 223 -1.33 7.56 1.38
CA GLU A 223 -0.12 7.14 0.68
C GLU A 223 1.09 7.99 1.12
N VAL A 224 2.29 7.55 0.73
CA VAL A 224 3.51 8.34 0.91
C VAL A 224 3.45 9.57 -0.01
N ALA A 225 3.77 10.74 0.54
CA ALA A 225 3.67 12.02 -0.18
C ALA A 225 4.48 12.03 -1.48
N HIS A 226 5.73 11.54 -1.41
CA HIS A 226 6.62 11.41 -2.56
C HIS A 226 7.53 10.20 -2.39
N GLU A 227 7.79 9.47 -3.47
CA GLU A 227 8.68 8.29 -3.42
C GLU A 227 10.14 8.63 -3.09
N ALA A 228 10.55 9.89 -3.28
CA ALA A 228 11.84 10.37 -2.78
C ALA A 228 12.00 10.07 -1.28
N LEU A 229 10.90 10.03 -0.50
CA LEU A 229 10.94 9.65 0.90
C LEU A 229 11.52 8.25 1.14
N LEU A 230 11.27 7.30 0.24
CA LEU A 230 11.69 5.91 0.38
C LEU A 230 13.22 5.76 0.27
N ARG A 231 13.89 6.72 -0.39
CA ARG A 231 15.34 6.74 -0.62
C ARG A 231 16.07 7.78 0.23
N GLU A 232 15.53 8.99 0.31
CA GLU A 232 16.20 10.17 0.85
C GLU A 232 15.95 10.39 2.35
N TRP A 233 15.06 9.61 2.98
CA TRP A 233 14.97 9.58 4.43
C TRP A 233 15.74 8.37 4.98
N PRO A 234 16.98 8.55 5.52
CA PRO A 234 17.88 7.43 5.79
C PRO A 234 17.29 6.39 6.74
N ARG A 235 16.50 6.83 7.71
CA ARG A 235 15.83 5.92 8.65
C ARG A 235 14.83 5.00 7.95
N LEU A 236 14.06 5.52 6.99
CA LEU A 236 13.11 4.72 6.22
C LEU A 236 13.83 3.85 5.20
N ALA A 237 14.82 4.39 4.48
CA ALA A 237 15.61 3.63 3.52
C ALA A 237 16.32 2.42 4.15
N VAL A 238 16.92 2.59 5.34
CA VAL A 238 17.49 1.47 6.11
C VAL A 238 16.40 0.47 6.52
N TRP A 239 15.25 0.95 6.98
CA TRP A 239 14.14 0.09 7.37
C TRP A 239 13.62 -0.77 6.21
N ILE A 240 13.46 -0.19 5.01
CA ILE A 240 13.07 -0.88 3.78
C ILE A 240 14.12 -1.93 3.43
N ARG A 241 15.39 -1.54 3.35
CA ARG A 241 16.50 -2.44 2.99
C ARG A 241 16.58 -3.65 3.92
N THR A 242 16.47 -3.43 5.23
CA THR A 242 16.53 -4.52 6.23
C THR A 242 15.30 -5.42 6.19
N ARG A 243 14.18 -4.99 5.61
CA ARG A 243 12.92 -5.76 5.53
C ARG A 243 12.52 -6.12 4.10
N ARG A 244 13.40 -5.95 3.12
CA ARG A 244 13.12 -6.17 1.69
C ARG A 244 12.43 -7.51 1.45
N GLU A 245 13.03 -8.61 1.94
CA GLU A 245 12.46 -9.95 1.77
C GLU A 245 11.09 -10.09 2.43
N ALA A 246 10.88 -9.52 3.62
CA ALA A 246 9.60 -9.59 4.31
C ALA A 246 8.51 -8.79 3.57
N LEU A 247 8.86 -7.64 2.97
CA LEU A 247 7.93 -6.86 2.16
C LEU A 247 7.53 -7.61 0.87
N ILE A 248 8.51 -8.24 0.20
CA ILE A 248 8.26 -9.09 -0.97
C ILE A 248 7.37 -10.28 -0.61
N ARG A 249 7.72 -11.05 0.44
CA ARG A 249 6.92 -12.19 0.90
C ARG A 249 5.51 -11.80 1.30
N ARG A 250 5.32 -10.64 1.92
CA ARG A 250 3.99 -10.12 2.25
C ARG A 250 3.16 -9.90 0.99
N ASP A 251 3.75 -9.32 -0.05
CA ASP A 251 3.04 -9.05 -1.31
C ASP A 251 2.74 -10.33 -2.10
N GLU A 252 3.62 -11.34 -2.01
CA GLU A 252 3.33 -12.69 -2.49
C GLU A 252 2.13 -13.31 -1.76
N VAL A 253 2.11 -13.29 -0.42
CA VAL A 253 0.97 -13.80 0.36
C VAL A 253 -0.33 -13.09 -0.01
N ARG A 254 -0.30 -11.77 -0.21
CA ARG A 254 -1.47 -11.00 -0.66
C ARG A 254 -1.97 -11.49 -2.02
N ARG A 255 -1.05 -11.70 -2.97
CA ARG A 255 -1.36 -12.20 -4.32
C ARG A 255 -1.92 -13.62 -4.28
N ASP A 256 -1.28 -14.52 -3.52
CA ASP A 256 -1.69 -15.92 -3.41
C ASP A 256 -3.05 -16.05 -2.73
N ALA A 257 -3.29 -15.29 -1.66
CA ALA A 257 -4.58 -15.23 -1.00
C ALA A 257 -5.69 -14.68 -1.91
N ALA A 258 -5.39 -13.65 -2.72
CA ALA A 258 -6.34 -13.14 -3.71
C ALA A 258 -6.66 -14.20 -4.78
N ARG A 259 -5.64 -14.85 -5.34
CA ARG A 259 -5.79 -15.92 -6.33
C ARG A 259 -6.56 -17.12 -5.77
N TRP A 260 -6.31 -17.49 -4.53
CA TRP A 260 -7.04 -18.54 -3.82
C TRP A 260 -8.52 -18.18 -3.73
N ASP A 261 -8.85 -16.98 -3.26
CA ASP A 261 -10.23 -16.48 -3.14
C ASP A 261 -10.96 -16.42 -4.50
N GLU A 262 -10.32 -15.85 -5.52
CA GLU A 262 -10.88 -15.75 -6.89
C GLU A 262 -11.17 -17.12 -7.53
N ARG A 263 -10.40 -18.16 -7.17
CA ARG A 263 -10.58 -19.52 -7.69
C ARG A 263 -11.56 -20.36 -6.87
N GLY A 264 -12.31 -19.75 -5.96
CA GLY A 264 -13.25 -20.46 -5.09
C GLY A 264 -12.57 -21.19 -3.94
N ARG A 265 -11.40 -20.69 -3.52
CA ARG A 265 -10.64 -21.13 -2.34
C ARG A 265 -10.23 -22.62 -2.32
N PRO A 266 -9.65 -23.18 -3.39
CA PRO A 266 -9.32 -24.60 -3.39
C PRO A 266 -8.07 -24.91 -2.55
N ASP A 267 -8.04 -26.09 -1.95
CA ASP A 267 -7.00 -26.47 -0.98
C ASP A 267 -5.61 -26.64 -1.58
N HIS A 268 -5.51 -27.06 -2.84
CA HIS A 268 -4.23 -27.17 -3.54
C HIS A 268 -3.52 -25.82 -3.77
N LEU A 269 -4.18 -24.69 -3.48
CA LEU A 269 -3.57 -23.35 -3.52
C LEU A 269 -3.18 -22.83 -2.15
N LEU A 270 -3.48 -23.56 -1.06
CA LEU A 270 -2.99 -23.21 0.26
C LEU A 270 -1.47 -23.43 0.32
N PRO A 271 -0.72 -22.60 1.07
CA PRO A 271 0.72 -22.80 1.23
C PRO A 271 0.99 -24.16 1.92
N HIS A 272 2.15 -24.75 1.71
CA HIS A 272 2.55 -25.89 2.54
C HIS A 272 2.85 -25.43 4.00
N PRO A 273 2.59 -26.24 5.04
CA PRO A 273 2.82 -25.84 6.43
C PRO A 273 4.26 -25.39 6.74
N GLU A 274 5.26 -26.02 6.12
CA GLU A 274 6.67 -25.64 6.28
C GLU A 274 6.97 -24.25 5.71
N LEU A 275 6.44 -23.96 4.52
CA LEU A 275 6.56 -22.64 3.90
C LEU A 275 5.81 -21.58 4.72
N LEU A 276 4.64 -21.93 5.25
CA LEU A 276 3.87 -21.04 6.13
C LEU A 276 4.63 -20.72 7.42
N ALA A 277 5.30 -21.70 8.03
CA ALA A 277 6.12 -21.47 9.22
C ALA A 277 7.27 -20.49 8.92
N GLU A 278 7.93 -20.64 7.78
CA GLU A 278 8.98 -19.70 7.32
C GLU A 278 8.42 -18.30 7.10
N VAL A 279 7.29 -18.19 6.38
CA VAL A 279 6.60 -16.93 6.10
C VAL A 279 6.17 -16.26 7.40
N ARG A 280 5.59 -17.01 8.33
CA ARG A 280 5.19 -16.52 9.66
C ARG A 280 6.39 -15.98 10.43
N ALA A 281 7.48 -16.75 10.53
CA ALA A 281 8.67 -16.33 11.25
C ALA A 281 9.25 -15.04 10.66
N ARG A 282 9.37 -14.96 9.33
CA ARG A 282 9.93 -13.79 8.65
C ARG A 282 9.03 -12.55 8.79
N LEU A 283 7.72 -12.70 8.61
CA LEU A 283 6.77 -11.58 8.73
C LEU A 283 6.59 -11.13 10.18
N ALA A 284 6.63 -12.06 11.15
CA ALA A 284 6.57 -11.73 12.58
C ALA A 284 7.81 -10.95 13.02
N ALA A 285 9.01 -11.40 12.62
CA ALA A 285 10.26 -10.68 12.88
C ALA A 285 10.28 -9.26 12.26
N ALA A 286 9.59 -9.09 11.13
CA ALA A 286 9.43 -7.78 10.49
C ALA A 286 8.33 -6.91 11.12
N GLY A 287 7.46 -7.46 11.96
CA GLY A 287 6.29 -6.80 12.53
C GLY A 287 5.13 -6.62 11.54
N LEU A 288 5.05 -7.47 10.51
CA LEU A 288 4.07 -7.40 9.42
C LEU A 288 3.00 -8.50 9.50
N TRP A 289 3.22 -9.55 10.31
CA TRP A 289 2.33 -10.71 10.41
C TRP A 289 0.91 -10.34 10.88
N ASP A 290 0.80 -9.67 12.03
CA ASP A 290 -0.50 -9.35 12.62
C ASP A 290 -1.32 -8.40 11.72
N ASP A 291 -0.66 -7.44 11.08
CA ASP A 291 -1.33 -6.50 10.18
C ASP A 291 -1.82 -7.14 8.88
N LEU A 292 -1.14 -8.20 8.43
CA LEU A 292 -1.54 -8.96 7.26
C LEU A 292 -2.81 -9.77 7.54
N ARG A 293 -2.91 -10.36 8.74
CA ARG A 293 -4.07 -11.11 9.22
C ARG A 293 -5.30 -10.25 9.58
N ARG A 294 -5.20 -8.92 9.52
CA ARG A 294 -6.38 -8.04 9.64
C ARG A 294 -7.30 -8.13 8.42
N GLU A 295 -6.77 -8.53 7.27
CA GLU A 295 -7.59 -8.83 6.10
C GLU A 295 -8.14 -10.25 6.27
N GLU A 296 -9.46 -10.36 6.46
CA GLU A 296 -10.14 -11.63 6.74
C GLU A 296 -9.74 -12.72 5.75
N ARG A 297 -9.82 -12.46 4.45
CA ARG A 297 -9.37 -13.38 3.38
C ARG A 297 -7.96 -13.92 3.63
N ILE A 298 -7.01 -13.05 3.97
CA ILE A 298 -5.61 -13.44 4.17
C ILE A 298 -5.47 -14.21 5.49
N ALA A 299 -6.22 -13.84 6.52
CA ALA A 299 -6.23 -14.55 7.79
C ALA A 299 -6.66 -16.02 7.60
N TRP A 300 -7.73 -16.26 6.84
CA TRP A 300 -8.20 -17.61 6.51
C TRP A 300 -7.21 -18.38 5.61
N PHE A 301 -6.64 -17.71 4.61
CA PHE A 301 -5.60 -18.30 3.76
C PHE A 301 -4.37 -18.76 4.57
N LEU A 302 -3.96 -17.96 5.56
CA LEU A 302 -2.82 -18.25 6.42
C LEU A 302 -3.13 -19.23 7.56
N ALA A 303 -4.39 -19.33 7.99
CA ALA A 303 -4.79 -20.27 9.04
C ALA A 303 -4.67 -21.73 8.57
N GLN A 304 -4.83 -21.99 7.27
CA GLN A 304 -4.79 -23.35 6.70
C GLN A 304 -5.61 -24.34 7.54
N ASP A 305 -4.92 -25.29 8.17
CA ASP A 305 -5.42 -26.35 9.04
C ASP A 305 -4.98 -26.20 10.50
N ASP A 306 -4.49 -25.04 10.92
CA ASP A 306 -4.22 -24.75 12.34
C ASP A 306 -5.55 -24.53 13.09
N PRO A 307 -5.99 -25.49 13.93
CA PRO A 307 -7.29 -25.40 14.60
C PRO A 307 -7.37 -24.24 15.58
N ALA A 308 -6.24 -23.79 16.14
CA ALA A 308 -6.22 -22.66 17.06
C ALA A 308 -6.45 -21.34 16.32
N ASP A 309 -5.81 -21.16 15.16
CA ASP A 309 -6.02 -19.98 14.32
C ASP A 309 -7.45 -19.92 13.79
N LEU A 310 -7.98 -21.05 13.30
CA LEU A 310 -9.34 -21.16 12.77
C LEU A 310 -10.39 -20.92 13.86
N GLY A 311 -10.21 -21.50 15.05
CA GLY A 311 -11.08 -21.24 16.20
C GLY A 311 -11.07 -19.75 16.60
N GLY A 312 -9.89 -19.12 16.62
CA GLY A 312 -9.75 -17.69 16.88
C GLY A 312 -10.50 -16.81 15.87
N LEU A 313 -10.34 -17.07 14.58
CA LEU A 313 -11.05 -16.35 13.51
C LEU A 313 -12.55 -16.55 13.59
N THR A 314 -13.00 -17.77 13.88
CA THR A 314 -14.41 -18.11 14.07
C THR A 314 -15.02 -17.33 15.24
N LEU A 315 -14.32 -17.25 16.37
CA LEU A 315 -14.78 -16.50 17.53
C LEU A 315 -14.84 -15.00 17.27
N GLU A 316 -13.87 -14.45 16.53
CA GLU A 316 -13.89 -13.03 16.14
C GLU A 316 -15.05 -12.72 15.19
N ALA A 317 -15.30 -13.59 14.20
CA ALA A 317 -16.45 -13.48 13.31
C ALA A 317 -17.78 -13.53 14.09
N PHE A 318 -17.91 -14.46 15.03
CA PHE A 318 -19.08 -14.53 15.88
C PHE A 318 -19.28 -13.27 16.72
N ARG A 319 -18.22 -12.70 17.30
CA ARG A 319 -18.31 -11.42 18.03
C ARG A 319 -18.77 -10.27 17.14
N ARG A 320 -18.39 -10.29 15.86
CA ARG A 320 -18.76 -9.26 14.88
C ARG A 320 -20.20 -9.38 14.40
N HIS A 321 -20.69 -10.60 14.22
CA HIS A 321 -21.95 -10.88 13.51
C HIS A 321 -23.08 -11.39 14.41
N GLY A 322 -22.76 -12.01 15.55
CA GLY A 322 -23.72 -12.60 16.48
C GLY A 322 -24.64 -13.64 15.83
N GLN A 323 -25.71 -14.04 16.53
CA GLN A 323 -26.64 -15.07 16.07
C GLN A 323 -27.44 -14.68 14.80
N ALA A 324 -27.78 -13.41 14.63
CA ALA A 324 -28.48 -12.92 13.43
C ALA A 324 -27.58 -12.86 12.18
N GLY A 325 -26.28 -13.07 12.33
CA GLY A 325 -25.30 -12.95 11.26
C GLY A 325 -24.70 -14.27 10.77
N ALA A 326 -25.30 -15.43 11.07
CA ALA A 326 -24.84 -16.72 10.51
C ALA A 326 -24.84 -16.71 8.97
N LEU A 327 -25.89 -16.14 8.36
CA LEU A 327 -25.96 -15.91 6.91
C LEU A 327 -24.84 -14.98 6.42
N ALA A 328 -24.55 -13.91 7.18
CA ALA A 328 -23.45 -12.99 6.87
C ALA A 328 -22.06 -13.64 6.98
N ALA A 329 -21.96 -14.77 7.69
CA ALA A 329 -20.73 -15.51 7.92
C ALA A 329 -20.63 -16.81 7.11
N LEU A 330 -21.57 -17.09 6.20
CA LEU A 330 -21.52 -18.30 5.34
C LEU A 330 -20.17 -18.51 4.64
N PRO A 331 -19.50 -17.46 4.10
CA PRO A 331 -18.17 -17.66 3.49
C PRO A 331 -17.13 -18.17 4.50
N LEU A 332 -17.24 -17.78 5.77
CA LEU A 332 -16.33 -18.19 6.84
C LEU A 332 -16.61 -19.63 7.29
N LEU A 333 -17.89 -20.00 7.36
CA LEU A 333 -18.30 -21.36 7.71
C LEU A 333 -17.99 -22.35 6.59
N ALA A 334 -18.10 -21.92 5.33
CA ALA A 334 -17.63 -22.68 4.17
C ALA A 334 -16.12 -22.92 4.25
N ASP A 335 -15.33 -21.95 4.73
CA ASP A 335 -13.89 -22.15 4.96
C ASP A 335 -13.63 -23.15 6.09
N LEU A 336 -14.41 -23.13 7.18
CA LEU A 336 -14.29 -24.10 8.27
C LEU A 336 -14.65 -25.52 7.87
N THR A 337 -15.53 -25.69 6.88
CA THR A 337 -16.04 -27.00 6.44
C THR A 337 -15.54 -27.43 5.07
N ARG A 338 -14.49 -26.77 4.59
CA ARG A 338 -14.01 -27.00 3.25
C ARG A 338 -13.53 -28.45 3.05
N PRO A 339 -13.85 -29.08 1.89
CA PRO A 339 -13.31 -30.39 1.54
C PRO A 339 -11.78 -30.36 1.39
N GLY A 340 -11.08 -31.06 2.29
CA GLY A 340 -9.62 -31.23 2.28
C GLY A 340 -8.90 -30.83 3.57
N ARG A 341 -9.64 -30.32 4.57
CA ARG A 341 -9.14 -30.26 5.96
C ARG A 341 -8.79 -31.64 6.47
N THR A 342 -7.70 -31.72 7.24
CA THR A 342 -7.36 -32.97 7.95
C THR A 342 -8.46 -33.39 8.91
N TRP A 343 -8.56 -34.70 9.16
CA TRP A 343 -9.49 -35.24 10.14
C TRP A 343 -9.18 -34.67 11.53
N GLU A 344 -7.90 -34.58 11.89
CA GLU A 344 -7.42 -34.06 13.17
C GLU A 344 -7.84 -32.60 13.40
N THR A 345 -7.72 -31.74 12.37
CA THR A 345 -8.19 -30.35 12.45
C THR A 345 -9.70 -30.28 12.64
N SER A 346 -10.46 -31.12 11.92
CA SER A 346 -11.92 -31.16 12.00
C SER A 346 -12.40 -31.63 13.38
N GLU A 347 -11.77 -32.67 13.93
CA GLU A 347 -12.03 -33.17 15.27
C GLU A 347 -11.68 -32.14 16.34
N ALA A 348 -10.52 -31.48 16.22
CA ALA A 348 -10.08 -30.43 17.14
C ALA A 348 -11.03 -29.22 17.12
N LEU A 349 -11.50 -28.80 15.94
CA LEU A 349 -12.50 -27.73 15.81
C LEU A 349 -13.84 -28.12 16.41
N GLY A 350 -14.27 -29.37 16.25
CA GLY A 350 -15.49 -29.90 16.87
C GLY A 350 -15.43 -29.84 18.39
N HIS A 351 -14.34 -30.36 18.99
CA HIS A 351 -14.13 -30.26 20.44
C HIS A 351 -14.02 -28.82 20.93
N TRP A 352 -13.29 -27.97 20.20
CA TRP A 352 -13.18 -26.55 20.52
C TRP A 352 -14.55 -25.88 20.54
N ALA A 353 -15.39 -26.11 19.52
CA ALA A 353 -16.72 -25.52 19.38
C ALA A 353 -17.67 -25.95 20.52
N LEU A 354 -17.63 -27.24 20.92
CA LEU A 354 -18.41 -27.76 22.05
C LEU A 354 -18.01 -27.12 23.39
N GLY A 355 -16.76 -26.69 23.52
CA GLY A 355 -16.25 -25.99 24.69
C GLY A 355 -16.54 -24.49 24.74
N GLN A 356 -17.17 -23.91 23.71
CA GLN A 356 -17.50 -22.48 23.67
C GLN A 356 -18.87 -22.15 24.30
N VAL A 357 -19.23 -20.86 24.33
CA VAL A 357 -20.53 -20.38 24.84
C VAL A 357 -21.71 -20.90 23.98
N PRO A 358 -22.87 -21.20 24.58
CA PRO A 358 -24.02 -21.79 23.88
C PRO A 358 -24.47 -21.00 22.64
N GLU A 359 -24.35 -19.67 22.67
CA GLU A 359 -24.76 -18.83 21.53
C GLU A 359 -23.90 -19.07 20.29
N LEU A 360 -22.61 -19.32 20.45
CA LEU A 360 -21.69 -19.62 19.35
C LEU A 360 -22.00 -20.99 18.74
N ALA A 361 -22.27 -22.01 19.56
CA ALA A 361 -22.65 -23.32 19.07
C ALA A 361 -23.96 -23.29 18.26
N ALA A 362 -24.94 -22.47 18.68
CA ALA A 362 -26.16 -22.25 17.92
C ALA A 362 -25.91 -21.53 16.59
N TRP A 363 -25.06 -20.51 16.59
CA TRP A 363 -24.66 -19.77 15.37
C TRP A 363 -23.93 -20.66 14.37
N LEU A 364 -22.96 -21.47 14.83
CA LEU A 364 -22.25 -22.43 14.00
C LEU A 364 -23.23 -23.43 13.37
N ARG A 365 -24.10 -24.06 14.17
CA ARG A 365 -25.10 -25.01 13.65
C ARG A 365 -26.01 -24.40 12.58
N ALA A 366 -26.50 -23.18 12.81
CA ALA A 366 -27.38 -22.51 11.87
C ALA A 366 -26.68 -22.27 10.52
N GLY A 367 -25.47 -21.73 10.52
CA GLY A 367 -24.78 -21.46 9.27
C GLY A 367 -24.17 -22.71 8.62
N LEU A 368 -23.80 -23.73 9.38
CA LEU A 368 -23.39 -25.04 8.85
C LEU A 368 -24.54 -25.72 8.09
N THR A 369 -25.77 -25.62 8.60
CA THR A 369 -26.97 -26.13 7.93
C THR A 369 -27.12 -25.48 6.55
N GLU A 370 -27.01 -24.15 6.48
CA GLU A 370 -27.08 -23.39 5.23
C GLU A 370 -25.93 -23.73 4.26
N VAL A 371 -24.71 -23.90 4.76
CA VAL A 371 -23.56 -24.32 3.93
C VAL A 371 -23.79 -25.72 3.36
N LEU A 372 -24.27 -26.67 4.15
CA LEU A 372 -24.54 -28.04 3.68
C LEU A 372 -25.68 -28.08 2.66
N VAL A 373 -26.72 -27.27 2.84
CA VAL A 373 -27.79 -27.08 1.83
C VAL A 373 -27.20 -26.52 0.53
N LEU A 374 -26.37 -25.48 0.60
CA LEU A 374 -25.71 -24.91 -0.58
C LEU A 374 -24.79 -25.90 -1.30
N LEU A 375 -24.14 -26.81 -0.56
CA LEU A 375 -23.27 -27.85 -1.11
C LEU A 375 -24.03 -29.10 -1.54
N GLY A 376 -25.35 -29.18 -1.35
CA GLY A 376 -26.16 -30.35 -1.70
C GLY A 376 -25.91 -31.58 -0.83
N HIS A 377 -25.48 -31.37 0.42
CA HIS A 377 -25.16 -32.40 1.41
C HIS A 377 -26.13 -32.36 2.61
N GLU A 378 -27.44 -32.27 2.35
CA GLU A 378 -28.47 -32.20 3.40
C GLU A 378 -28.45 -33.43 4.33
N ASP A 379 -28.04 -34.59 3.81
CA ASP A 379 -27.96 -35.86 4.55
C ASP A 379 -26.83 -35.92 5.60
N ALA A 380 -25.87 -34.97 5.57
CA ALA A 380 -24.73 -34.96 6.50
C ALA A 380 -25.05 -34.38 7.89
N LEU A 381 -26.29 -33.92 8.11
CA LEU A 381 -26.77 -33.29 9.35
C LEU A 381 -27.34 -34.28 10.38
N SER A 382 -27.63 -35.52 9.99
CA SER A 382 -28.10 -36.61 10.86
C SER A 382 -26.94 -37.38 11.47
#